data_AF-A0A645F920-F1
#
_entry.id   AF-A0A645F920-F1
#
_cell.length_a   1.000
_cell.length_b   1.000
_cell.length_c   1.000
_cell.angle_alpha   90.00
_cell.angle_beta   90.00
_cell.angle_gamma   90.00
#
_symmetry.space_group_name_H-M   'P 1'
#
loop_
_entity.id
_entity.type
_entity.pdbx_description
1 polymer ?
#
loop_
_entity_poly.entity_id
_entity_poly.type
_entity_poly.pdbx_seq_one_letter_code
_entity_poly.pdbx_strand_id
1 'polypeptide(L)'
;MRYINNTEVSLGNNLNVWFAPSPEGGYYFNAPTQNYVDAFTEKTTTNQDDPRLDASIGRQGKPWFNNTTFSSAWSEATGYLVRKYNEDMTAGLAKSQSTVPYHAIRYADILLMKAEAINELGGTDAVSKTAAEVNKVRTRAGLAATSANTQATLRTVIRNERRKELGFEFHRFFDLMRWGKETAEAALGTDLNWTEPRFYFPLPQSELDTNQALQK
;
A
#
# COMPACT_ATOMS: atom_id res chain seq x y z
N MET A 1 0.54 12.08 21.81
CA MET A 1 1.50 12.74 20.91
C MET A 1 2.66 13.25 21.76
N ARG A 2 3.83 12.59 21.73
CA ARG A 2 5.04 13.15 22.34
C ARG A 2 5.70 14.07 21.31
N TYR A 3 5.98 15.31 21.70
CA TYR A 3 6.74 16.28 20.93
C TYR A 3 8.15 15.73 20.66
N ILE A 4 8.59 15.81 19.40
CA ILE A 4 9.83 15.22 18.89
C ILE A 4 10.92 16.31 18.87
N ASN A 5 12.00 16.11 19.62
CA ASN A 5 13.25 16.84 19.42
C ASN A 5 14.16 16.02 18.49
N ASN A 6 14.93 16.71 17.63
CA ASN A 6 15.77 16.12 16.57
C ASN A 6 17.00 15.33 17.08
N THR A 7 17.02 14.88 18.34
CA THR A 7 18.18 14.22 18.96
C THR A 7 18.00 12.72 19.18
N GLU A 8 16.79 12.18 18.99
CA GLU A 8 16.52 10.74 19.17
C GLU A 8 16.30 10.07 17.81
N VAL A 9 17.40 9.61 17.19
CA VAL A 9 17.46 8.92 15.88
C VAL A 9 16.79 7.53 15.86
N SER A 10 15.99 7.20 16.89
CA SER A 10 15.21 5.96 17.02
C SER A 10 13.69 6.22 17.05
N LEU A 11 13.24 7.44 16.76
CA LEU A 11 11.81 7.80 16.75
C LEU A 11 11.13 7.68 15.38
N GLY A 12 11.89 7.40 14.31
CA GLY A 12 11.34 7.03 13.00
C GLY A 12 10.86 5.58 12.97
N ASN A 13 10.76 5.01 11.78
CA ASN A 13 10.36 3.61 11.59
C ASN A 13 11.51 2.78 11.00
N ASN A 14 11.54 1.48 11.30
CA ASN A 14 12.58 0.57 10.80
C ASN A 14 12.27 -0.05 9.43
N LEU A 15 11.23 0.42 8.72
CA LEU A 15 10.88 -0.15 7.41
C LEU A 15 11.96 0.12 6.36
N ASN A 16 12.72 1.21 6.54
CA ASN A 16 13.83 1.55 5.67
C ASN A 16 14.84 0.39 5.54
N VAL A 17 15.28 -0.20 6.66
CA VAL A 17 16.19 -1.35 6.64
C VAL A 17 15.51 -2.63 6.12
N TRP A 18 14.20 -2.81 6.34
CA TRP A 18 13.50 -4.00 5.86
C TRP A 18 13.29 -3.98 4.34
N PHE A 19 13.10 -2.80 3.75
CA PHE A 19 12.75 -2.62 2.35
C PHE A 19 13.93 -2.24 1.46
N ALA A 20 15.02 -1.71 2.02
CA ALA A 20 16.20 -1.37 1.25
C ALA A 20 16.91 -2.60 0.66
N PRO A 21 17.66 -2.43 -0.44
CA PRO A 21 18.46 -3.50 -1.02
C PRO A 21 19.69 -3.79 -0.16
N SER A 22 20.28 -4.99 -0.34
CA SER A 22 21.48 -5.40 0.41
C SER A 22 22.71 -4.49 0.25
N PRO A 23 22.97 -3.82 -0.91
CA PRO A 23 24.07 -2.87 -1.02
C PRO A 23 23.91 -1.62 -0.14
N GLU A 24 22.70 -1.35 0.36
CA GLU A 24 22.42 -0.29 1.33
C GLU A 24 22.27 -0.82 2.77
N GLY A 25 22.63 -2.09 3.01
CA GLY A 25 22.48 -2.74 4.31
C GLY A 25 21.03 -3.13 4.65
N GLY A 26 20.14 -3.20 3.65
CA GLY A 26 18.76 -3.63 3.83
C GLY A 26 18.52 -5.12 3.61
N TYR A 27 17.32 -5.58 3.97
CA TYR A 27 16.96 -7.02 4.00
C TYR A 27 16.09 -7.49 2.84
N TYR A 28 15.59 -6.58 1.98
CA TYR A 28 14.78 -6.97 0.82
C TYR A 28 13.50 -7.79 1.20
N PHE A 29 12.88 -7.54 2.37
CA PHE A 29 11.74 -8.37 2.83
C PHE A 29 10.45 -8.20 2.04
N ASN A 30 10.35 -7.19 1.17
CA ASN A 30 9.16 -6.94 0.38
C ASN A 30 9.51 -6.69 -1.09
N ALA A 31 9.03 -7.59 -1.95
CA ALA A 31 9.26 -7.57 -3.38
C ALA A 31 7.94 -7.27 -4.12
N PRO A 32 7.72 -6.02 -4.57
CA PRO A 32 6.56 -5.66 -5.39
C PRO A 32 6.43 -6.60 -6.60
N THR A 33 5.21 -6.99 -6.93
CA THR A 33 4.95 -7.89 -8.07
C THR A 33 4.69 -7.12 -9.36
N GLN A 34 4.87 -7.76 -10.50
CA GLN A 34 4.47 -7.20 -11.81
C GLN A 34 2.99 -6.78 -11.80
N ASN A 35 2.12 -7.56 -11.16
CA ASN A 35 0.70 -7.22 -11.04
C ASN A 35 0.44 -5.90 -10.29
N TYR A 36 1.34 -5.47 -9.40
CA TYR A 36 1.26 -4.12 -8.81
C TYR A 36 1.64 -3.05 -9.82
N VAL A 37 2.69 -3.27 -10.62
CA VAL A 37 3.12 -2.35 -11.69
C VAL A 37 2.02 -2.18 -12.75
N ASP A 38 1.37 -3.27 -13.13
CA ASP A 38 0.28 -3.29 -14.11
C ASP A 38 -0.97 -2.55 -13.64
N ALA A 39 -1.06 -2.20 -12.35
CA ALA A 39 -2.14 -1.34 -11.86
C ALA A 39 -1.98 0.14 -12.30
N PHE A 40 -0.81 0.54 -12.78
CA PHE A 40 -0.46 1.92 -13.14
C PHE A 40 -0.41 2.14 -14.66
N THR A 41 -1.37 1.59 -15.40
CA THR A 41 -1.47 1.72 -16.86
C THR A 41 -2.06 3.05 -17.33
N GLU A 42 -2.84 3.72 -16.46
CA GLU A 42 -3.46 5.01 -16.76
C GLU A 42 -2.42 6.13 -16.82
N LYS A 43 -2.51 6.97 -17.86
CA LYS A 43 -1.66 8.16 -18.02
C LYS A 43 -2.25 9.39 -17.34
N THR A 44 -1.38 10.28 -16.89
CA THR A 44 -1.78 11.60 -16.39
C THR A 44 -2.40 12.46 -17.51
N THR A 45 -3.03 13.57 -17.13
CA THR A 45 -3.54 14.58 -18.09
C THR A 45 -2.47 15.20 -18.98
N THR A 46 -1.19 15.03 -18.63
CA THR A 46 -0.01 15.46 -19.40
C THR A 46 0.71 14.30 -20.09
N ASN A 47 0.02 13.17 -20.26
CA ASN A 47 0.52 11.95 -20.91
C ASN A 47 1.78 11.35 -20.25
N GLN A 48 1.92 11.50 -18.94
CA GLN A 48 3.00 10.90 -18.15
C GLN A 48 2.52 9.63 -17.45
N ASP A 49 3.46 8.81 -16.99
CA ASP A 49 3.15 7.72 -16.05
C ASP A 49 2.58 8.29 -14.74
N ASP A 50 1.69 7.56 -14.08
CA ASP A 50 1.23 7.91 -12.74
C ASP A 50 2.44 8.02 -11.78
N PRO A 51 2.70 9.21 -11.20
CA PRO A 51 3.92 9.47 -10.43
C PRO A 51 3.99 8.61 -9.16
N ARG A 52 2.86 8.07 -8.69
CA ARG A 52 2.81 7.19 -7.51
C ARG A 52 3.56 5.88 -7.74
N LEU A 53 3.72 5.42 -8.97
CA LEU A 53 4.46 4.20 -9.28
C LEU A 53 5.93 4.35 -8.84
N ASP A 54 6.63 5.35 -9.41
CA ASP A 54 8.05 5.60 -9.11
C ASP A 54 8.25 6.19 -7.70
N ALA A 55 7.22 6.75 -7.07
CA ALA A 55 7.25 7.13 -5.65
C ALA A 55 7.12 5.92 -4.71
N SER A 56 6.49 4.84 -5.16
CA SER A 56 6.21 3.67 -4.32
C SER A 56 7.27 2.58 -4.44
N ILE A 57 7.84 2.39 -5.64
CA ILE A 57 8.78 1.31 -5.93
C ILE A 57 9.99 1.76 -6.74
N GLY A 58 11.08 1.00 -6.66
CA GLY A 58 12.22 1.06 -7.57
C GLY A 58 11.94 0.24 -8.83
N ARG A 59 12.30 0.80 -9.99
CA ARG A 59 12.21 0.13 -11.30
C ARG A 59 13.52 0.33 -12.06
N GLN A 60 13.89 -0.66 -12.87
CA GLN A 60 15.15 -0.66 -13.62
C GLN A 60 15.38 0.68 -14.33
N GLY A 61 16.56 1.27 -14.11
CA GLY A 61 16.95 2.51 -14.78
C GLY A 61 16.31 3.79 -14.24
N LYS A 62 15.47 3.71 -13.20
CA LYS A 62 14.89 4.89 -12.55
C LYS A 62 15.79 5.43 -11.43
N PRO A 63 15.75 6.74 -11.14
CA PRO A 63 16.46 7.32 -10.02
C PRO A 63 16.11 6.61 -8.71
N TRP A 64 17.14 6.38 -7.90
CA TRP A 64 17.06 5.77 -6.58
C TRP A 64 17.71 6.67 -5.54
N PHE A 65 17.75 6.22 -4.29
CA PHE A 65 18.45 6.90 -3.20
C PHE A 65 19.95 6.99 -3.45
N ASN A 66 20.62 7.86 -2.70
CA ASN A 66 22.07 8.06 -2.70
C ASN A 66 22.61 8.54 -4.07
N ASN A 67 21.78 9.27 -4.83
CA ASN A 67 22.07 9.69 -6.22
C ASN A 67 22.41 8.50 -7.14
N THR A 68 21.86 7.32 -6.87
CA THR A 68 22.08 6.12 -7.68
C THR A 68 20.93 5.88 -8.64
N THR A 69 21.10 4.88 -9.52
CA THR A 69 20.05 4.37 -10.39
C THR A 69 19.66 2.98 -9.91
N PHE A 70 18.37 2.71 -9.84
CA PHE A 70 17.86 1.41 -9.41
C PHE A 70 18.23 0.30 -10.39
N SER A 71 18.73 -0.81 -9.85
CA SER A 71 19.00 -2.04 -10.58
C SER A 71 18.03 -3.15 -10.17
N SER A 72 17.35 -3.77 -11.13
CA SER A 72 16.49 -4.93 -10.89
C SER A 72 17.26 -6.12 -10.33
N ALA A 73 18.59 -6.17 -10.52
CA ALA A 73 19.45 -7.18 -9.93
C ALA A 73 19.50 -7.13 -8.39
N TRP A 74 19.05 -6.02 -7.77
CA TRP A 74 18.89 -5.95 -6.31
C TRP A 74 17.64 -6.69 -5.80
N SER A 75 16.82 -7.20 -6.72
CA SER A 75 15.55 -7.86 -6.47
C SER A 75 15.42 -9.12 -7.33
N GLU A 76 16.03 -10.22 -6.88
CA GLU A 76 16.09 -11.46 -7.67
C GLU A 76 14.70 -12.05 -7.93
N ALA A 77 13.74 -11.85 -7.02
CA ALA A 77 12.42 -12.47 -7.11
C ALA A 77 11.49 -11.78 -8.11
N THR A 78 11.51 -10.44 -8.19
CA THR A 78 10.54 -9.69 -9.00
C THR A 78 11.15 -8.58 -9.85
N GLY A 79 12.40 -8.19 -9.62
CA GLY A 79 13.04 -7.05 -10.26
C GLY A 79 12.57 -5.68 -9.72
N TYR A 80 11.77 -5.66 -8.66
CA TYR A 80 11.24 -4.45 -8.03
C TYR A 80 11.54 -4.41 -6.52
N LEU A 81 11.59 -3.20 -5.97
CA LEU A 81 11.79 -2.97 -4.53
C LEU A 81 10.90 -1.86 -4.01
N VAL A 82 10.51 -1.93 -2.74
CA VAL A 82 9.73 -0.85 -2.11
C VAL A 82 10.62 0.38 -1.92
N ARG A 83 10.17 1.52 -2.46
CA ARG A 83 10.80 2.83 -2.29
C ARG A 83 10.16 3.64 -1.16
N LYS A 84 8.86 3.46 -0.94
CA LYS A 84 8.13 4.16 0.11
C LYS A 84 8.70 3.81 1.49
N TYR A 85 8.86 4.80 2.36
CA TYR A 85 9.52 4.69 3.68
C TYR A 85 11.01 4.32 3.66
N ASN A 86 11.66 4.43 2.50
CA ASN A 86 13.12 4.34 2.38
C ASN A 86 13.71 5.76 2.29
N GLU A 87 14.99 5.90 2.62
CA GLU A 87 15.68 7.20 2.69
C GLU A 87 17.16 7.08 2.29
N ASP A 88 17.76 8.21 1.94
CA ASP A 88 19.19 8.32 1.68
C ASP A 88 20.02 7.96 2.93
N MET A 89 21.19 7.37 2.72
CA MET A 89 22.13 7.09 3.79
C MET A 89 22.64 8.40 4.40
N THR A 90 22.53 8.50 5.72
CA THR A 90 23.09 9.62 6.48
C THR A 90 24.42 9.19 7.09
N ALA A 91 25.48 9.96 6.84
CA ALA A 91 26.82 9.67 7.37
C ALA A 91 26.79 9.57 8.90
N GLY A 92 27.36 8.47 9.43
CA GLY A 92 27.41 8.22 10.87
C GLY A 92 26.15 7.61 11.49
N LEU A 93 25.10 7.34 10.70
CA LEU A 93 23.89 6.65 11.15
C LEU A 93 23.77 5.27 10.48
N ALA A 94 23.33 4.27 11.24
CA ALA A 94 22.91 3.00 10.67
C ALA A 94 21.59 3.18 9.89
N LYS A 95 21.34 2.33 8.87
CA LYS A 95 20.08 2.35 8.08
C LYS A 95 18.82 2.17 8.95
N SER A 96 18.95 1.48 10.09
CA SER A 96 17.88 1.33 11.08
C SER A 96 17.62 2.59 11.91
N GLN A 97 18.49 3.58 11.88
CA GLN A 97 18.33 4.86 12.60
C GLN A 97 17.64 5.88 11.69
N SER A 98 16.44 5.51 11.24
CA SER A 98 15.64 6.30 10.31
C SER A 98 14.95 7.48 10.99
N THR A 99 14.81 8.58 10.24
CA THR A 99 13.99 9.73 10.67
C THR A 99 12.64 9.79 9.96
N VAL A 100 12.37 8.88 9.02
CA VAL A 100 11.12 8.87 8.25
C VAL A 100 9.96 8.46 9.15
N PRO A 101 8.89 9.27 9.27
CA PRO A 101 7.72 8.89 10.05
C PRO A 101 6.85 7.89 9.29
N TYR A 102 6.34 6.90 10.02
CA TYR A 102 5.27 6.03 9.52
C TYR A 102 3.91 6.72 9.66
N HIS A 103 3.13 6.72 8.59
CA HIS A 103 1.82 7.35 8.56
C HIS A 103 0.74 6.29 8.78
N ALA A 104 0.30 6.10 10.03
CA ALA A 104 -0.74 5.11 10.34
C ALA A 104 -2.11 5.46 9.74
N ILE A 105 -2.44 6.75 9.65
CA ILE A 105 -3.64 7.27 8.99
C ILE A 105 -3.23 8.53 8.25
N ARG A 106 -3.74 8.70 7.04
CA ARG A 106 -3.53 9.91 6.23
C ARG A 106 -4.79 10.30 5.49
N TYR A 107 -4.87 11.57 5.12
CA TYR A 107 -6.10 12.14 4.57
C TYR A 107 -6.61 11.43 3.30
N ALA A 108 -5.72 10.92 2.44
CA ALA A 108 -6.16 10.17 1.27
C ALA A 108 -6.85 8.84 1.61
N ASP A 109 -6.50 8.18 2.72
CA ASP A 109 -7.25 7.01 3.21
C ASP A 109 -8.66 7.43 3.67
N ILE A 110 -8.79 8.54 4.41
CA ILE A 110 -10.09 9.11 4.81
C ILE A 110 -10.97 9.40 3.59
N LEU A 111 -10.41 10.02 2.54
CA LEU A 111 -11.13 10.31 1.30
C LEU A 111 -11.65 9.04 0.62
N LEU A 112 -10.80 8.00 0.52
CA LEU A 112 -11.17 6.75 -0.13
C LEU A 112 -12.12 5.89 0.73
N MET A 113 -11.98 5.91 2.05
CA MET A 113 -12.95 5.29 2.97
C MET A 113 -14.32 5.97 2.86
N LYS A 114 -14.35 7.32 2.81
CA LYS A 114 -15.59 8.07 2.62
C LYS A 114 -16.22 7.76 1.25
N ALA A 115 -15.42 7.71 0.19
CA ALA A 115 -15.90 7.33 -1.14
C ALA A 115 -16.52 5.92 -1.13
N GLU A 116 -15.84 4.95 -0.51
CA GLU A 116 -16.33 3.58 -0.37
C GLU A 116 -17.66 3.54 0.40
N ALA A 117 -17.73 4.19 1.56
CA ALA A 117 -18.95 4.22 2.36
C ALA A 117 -20.14 4.84 1.61
N ILE A 118 -19.94 5.95 0.91
CA ILE A 118 -21.00 6.59 0.09
C ILE A 118 -21.43 5.67 -1.05
N ASN A 119 -20.48 5.02 -1.73
CA ASN A 119 -20.76 4.13 -2.84
C ASN A 119 -21.62 2.95 -2.37
N GLU A 120 -21.23 2.29 -1.28
CA GLU A 120 -21.94 1.12 -0.75
C GLU A 120 -23.28 1.46 -0.10
N LEU A 121 -23.41 2.63 0.54
CA LEU A 121 -24.69 3.09 1.09
C LEU A 121 -25.73 3.36 0.00
N GLY A 122 -25.29 3.82 -1.18
CA GLY A 122 -26.17 4.16 -2.28
C GLY A 122 -27.00 5.42 -2.04
N GLY A 123 -28.04 5.62 -2.85
CA GLY A 123 -28.90 6.81 -2.86
C GLY A 123 -28.72 7.71 -4.08
N THR A 124 -29.62 8.68 -4.24
CA THR A 124 -29.77 9.50 -5.46
C THR A 124 -28.48 10.22 -5.88
N ASP A 125 -27.69 10.70 -4.92
CA ASP A 125 -26.44 11.44 -5.18
C ASP A 125 -25.18 10.59 -4.97
N ALA A 126 -25.30 9.29 -4.72
CA ALA A 126 -24.15 8.48 -4.29
C ALA A 126 -23.04 8.46 -5.34
N VAL A 127 -23.41 8.36 -6.62
CA VAL A 127 -22.46 8.36 -7.74
C VAL A 127 -21.65 9.65 -7.79
N SER A 128 -22.32 10.81 -7.76
CA SER A 128 -21.66 12.11 -7.86
C SER A 128 -20.78 12.41 -6.64
N LYS A 129 -21.27 12.13 -5.43
CA LYS A 129 -20.51 12.31 -4.18
C LYS A 129 -19.31 11.36 -4.08
N THR A 130 -19.47 10.11 -4.52
CA THR A 130 -18.36 9.13 -4.57
C THR A 130 -17.28 9.59 -5.54
N ALA A 131 -17.66 9.95 -6.77
CA ALA A 131 -16.71 10.43 -7.78
C ALA A 131 -15.97 11.69 -7.28
N ALA A 132 -16.66 12.61 -6.60
CA ALA A 132 -16.04 13.81 -6.04
C ALA A 132 -14.93 13.49 -5.03
N GLU A 133 -15.12 12.49 -4.15
CA GLU A 133 -14.10 12.11 -3.17
C GLU A 133 -12.91 11.36 -3.81
N VAL A 134 -13.18 10.42 -4.72
CA VAL A 134 -12.13 9.71 -5.47
C VAL A 134 -11.29 10.67 -6.31
N ASN A 135 -11.94 11.64 -6.95
CA ASN A 135 -11.26 12.60 -7.83
C ASN A 135 -10.29 13.52 -7.07
N LYS A 136 -10.48 13.78 -5.77
CA LYS A 136 -9.49 14.52 -4.96
C LYS A 136 -8.14 13.82 -4.94
N VAL A 137 -8.12 12.48 -4.83
CA VAL A 137 -6.88 11.68 -4.85
C VAL A 137 -6.29 11.63 -6.27
N ARG A 138 -7.14 11.41 -7.27
CA ARG A 138 -6.74 11.32 -8.69
C ARG A 138 -6.14 12.62 -9.20
N THR A 139 -6.79 13.76 -8.93
CA THR A 139 -6.30 15.09 -9.31
C THR A 139 -4.93 15.39 -8.70
N ARG A 140 -4.69 15.01 -7.43
CA ARG A 140 -3.37 15.17 -6.81
C ARG A 140 -2.29 14.37 -7.54
N ALA A 141 -2.62 13.17 -8.01
CA ALA A 141 -1.73 12.35 -8.83
C ALA A 141 -1.62 12.79 -10.30
N GLY A 142 -2.30 13.88 -10.70
CA GLY A 142 -2.32 14.36 -12.09
C GLY A 142 -3.18 13.52 -13.04
N LEU A 143 -4.00 12.61 -12.51
CA LEU A 143 -4.92 11.79 -13.31
C LEU A 143 -6.21 12.56 -13.63
N ALA A 144 -6.85 12.21 -14.74
CA ALA A 144 -8.16 12.75 -15.09
C ALA A 144 -9.23 12.33 -14.07
N ALA A 145 -10.32 13.08 -13.99
CA ALA A 145 -11.49 12.67 -13.23
C ALA A 145 -12.01 11.30 -13.74
N THR A 146 -12.50 10.45 -12.83
CA THR A 146 -13.07 9.16 -13.21
C THR A 146 -14.32 9.35 -14.08
N SER A 147 -14.47 8.51 -15.10
CA SER A 147 -15.68 8.41 -15.92
C SER A 147 -16.69 7.38 -15.39
N ALA A 148 -16.36 6.68 -14.30
CA ALA A 148 -17.25 5.71 -13.68
C ALA A 148 -18.54 6.38 -13.18
N ASN A 149 -19.69 5.84 -13.59
CA ASN A 149 -21.00 6.44 -13.38
C ASN A 149 -22.02 5.47 -12.76
N THR A 150 -21.61 4.26 -12.40
CA THR A 150 -22.43 3.28 -11.66
C THR A 150 -21.73 2.87 -10.38
N GLN A 151 -22.50 2.40 -9.38
CA GLN A 151 -21.96 1.88 -8.12
C GLN A 151 -20.91 0.79 -8.34
N ALA A 152 -21.16 -0.14 -9.27
CA ALA A 152 -20.23 -1.22 -9.58
C ALA A 152 -18.92 -0.70 -10.19
N THR A 153 -19.00 0.20 -11.18
CA THR A 153 -17.80 0.78 -11.79
C THR A 153 -17.01 1.65 -10.81
N LEU A 154 -17.69 2.41 -9.94
CA LEU A 154 -17.05 3.21 -8.91
C LEU A 154 -16.40 2.35 -7.84
N ARG A 155 -17.00 1.23 -7.44
CA ARG A 155 -16.40 0.25 -6.53
C ARG A 155 -15.05 -0.23 -7.07
N THR A 156 -14.99 -0.60 -8.35
CA THR A 156 -13.73 -1.00 -8.99
C THR A 156 -12.70 0.13 -8.97
N VAL A 157 -13.10 1.36 -9.31
CA VAL A 157 -12.21 2.52 -9.26
C VAL A 157 -11.68 2.78 -7.84
N ILE A 158 -12.54 2.74 -6.82
CA ILE A 158 -12.15 2.94 -5.42
C ILE A 158 -11.14 1.88 -5.00
N ARG A 159 -11.41 0.60 -5.27
CA ARG A 159 -10.50 -0.51 -4.93
C ARG A 159 -9.13 -0.37 -5.62
N ASN A 160 -9.12 0.07 -6.88
CA ASN A 160 -7.89 0.33 -7.63
C ASN A 160 -7.13 1.56 -7.12
N GLU A 161 -7.83 2.66 -6.80
CA GLU A 161 -7.19 3.83 -6.22
C GLU A 161 -6.63 3.53 -4.83
N ARG A 162 -7.34 2.78 -3.97
CA ARG A 162 -6.80 2.33 -2.68
C ARG A 162 -5.52 1.52 -2.85
N ARG A 163 -5.48 0.60 -3.83
CA ARG A 163 -4.29 -0.20 -4.14
C ARG A 163 -3.09 0.67 -4.54
N LYS A 164 -3.28 1.63 -5.44
CA LYS A 164 -2.21 2.51 -5.95
C LYS A 164 -1.74 3.51 -4.90
N GLU A 165 -2.71 4.08 -4.18
CA GLU A 165 -2.49 5.15 -3.23
C GLU A 165 -1.79 4.61 -1.98
N LEU A 166 -2.36 3.57 -1.35
CA LEU A 166 -1.93 3.00 -0.06
C LEU A 166 -0.95 1.83 -0.23
N GLY A 167 -0.36 1.68 -1.42
CA GLY A 167 0.62 0.63 -1.70
C GLY A 167 1.77 0.66 -0.70
N PHE A 168 2.10 -0.50 -0.11
CA PHE A 168 3.14 -0.69 0.91
C PHE A 168 2.92 0.02 2.24
N GLU A 169 1.67 0.38 2.54
CA GLU A 169 1.25 0.95 3.83
C GLU A 169 0.40 -0.07 4.63
N PHE A 170 0.61 -1.37 4.39
CA PHE A 170 -0.03 -2.49 5.09
C PHE A 170 -1.57 -2.59 5.00
N HIS A 171 -2.22 -1.85 4.12
CA HIS A 171 -3.69 -1.93 3.94
C HIS A 171 -4.17 -3.08 3.05
N ARG A 172 -3.39 -3.46 2.02
CA ARG A 172 -3.88 -4.32 0.92
C ARG A 172 -4.43 -5.66 1.39
N PHE A 173 -3.77 -6.32 2.34
CA PHE A 173 -4.25 -7.59 2.89
C PHE A 173 -5.64 -7.44 3.51
N PHE A 174 -5.81 -6.48 4.42
CA PHE A 174 -7.08 -6.24 5.11
C PHE A 174 -8.19 -5.76 4.15
N ASP A 175 -7.85 -4.96 3.15
CA ASP A 175 -8.76 -4.56 2.08
C ASP A 175 -9.29 -5.78 1.31
N LEU A 176 -8.43 -6.73 0.94
CA LEU A 176 -8.83 -7.95 0.25
C LEU A 176 -9.72 -8.84 1.13
N MET A 177 -9.35 -9.05 2.40
CA MET A 177 -10.12 -9.88 3.32
C MET A 177 -11.52 -9.30 3.60
N ARG A 178 -11.65 -7.97 3.77
CA ARG A 178 -12.96 -7.36 4.05
C ARG A 178 -13.85 -7.27 2.81
N TRP A 179 -13.28 -7.30 1.61
CA TRP A 179 -14.03 -7.33 0.35
C TRP A 179 -14.57 -8.72 -0.02
N GLY A 180 -14.13 -9.77 0.68
CA GLY A 180 -14.66 -11.12 0.57
C GLY A 180 -13.76 -12.09 -0.20
N LYS A 181 -14.08 -13.37 -0.05
CA LYS A 181 -13.30 -14.52 -0.54
C LYS A 181 -12.90 -14.40 -2.00
N GLU A 182 -13.88 -14.17 -2.89
CA GLU A 182 -13.64 -14.06 -4.33
C GLU A 182 -12.62 -12.95 -4.68
N THR A 183 -12.70 -11.81 -3.98
CA THR A 183 -11.75 -10.70 -4.20
C THR A 183 -10.35 -11.05 -3.69
N ALA A 184 -10.26 -11.75 -2.56
CA ALA A 184 -9.01 -12.21 -1.99
C ALA A 184 -8.34 -13.28 -2.86
N GLU A 185 -9.07 -14.31 -3.27
CA GLU A 185 -8.56 -15.40 -4.10
C GLU A 185 -8.12 -14.90 -5.48
N ALA A 186 -8.88 -13.97 -6.08
CA ALA A 186 -8.49 -13.34 -7.34
C ALA A 186 -7.18 -12.54 -7.25
N ALA A 187 -6.81 -12.07 -6.06
CA ALA A 187 -5.61 -11.25 -5.86
C ALA A 187 -4.41 -12.01 -5.29
N LEU A 188 -4.64 -13.03 -4.47
CA LEU A 188 -3.61 -13.74 -3.69
C LEU A 188 -3.50 -15.23 -4.05
N GLY A 189 -4.43 -15.76 -4.85
CA GLY A 189 -4.55 -17.19 -5.13
C GLY A 189 -5.44 -17.92 -4.12
N THR A 190 -5.68 -19.20 -4.39
CA THR A 190 -6.62 -20.06 -3.65
C THR A 190 -6.03 -20.75 -2.43
N ASP A 191 -4.74 -20.56 -2.16
CA ASP A 191 -4.03 -21.24 -1.06
C ASP A 191 -4.36 -20.66 0.33
N LEU A 192 -5.10 -19.54 0.37
CA LEU A 192 -5.64 -18.99 1.59
C LEU A 192 -6.72 -19.94 2.13
N ASN A 193 -6.50 -20.52 3.30
CA ASN A 193 -7.48 -21.32 4.01
C ASN A 193 -8.64 -20.44 4.54
N TRP A 194 -9.48 -19.97 3.63
CA TRP A 194 -10.61 -19.10 3.93
C TRP A 194 -11.72 -19.89 4.62
N THR A 195 -11.98 -19.55 5.88
CA THR A 195 -13.10 -20.10 6.64
C THR A 195 -14.30 -19.16 6.50
N GLU A 196 -15.44 -19.68 6.07
CA GLU A 196 -16.66 -18.87 5.96
C GLU A 196 -17.20 -18.49 7.34
N PRO A 197 -17.88 -17.32 7.49
CA PRO A 197 -18.19 -16.33 6.45
C PRO A 197 -17.10 -15.27 6.22
N ARG A 198 -15.99 -15.30 7.00
CA ARG A 198 -14.96 -14.26 6.99
C ARG A 198 -13.60 -14.83 7.36
N PHE A 199 -12.55 -14.28 6.76
CA PHE A 199 -11.18 -14.61 7.14
C PHE A 199 -10.81 -14.08 8.53
N TYR A 200 -10.30 -14.98 9.36
CA TYR A 200 -9.65 -14.68 10.64
C TYR A 200 -8.36 -15.47 10.75
N PHE A 201 -7.35 -14.89 11.39
CA PHE A 201 -6.19 -15.68 11.79
C PHE A 201 -6.60 -16.74 12.83
N PRO A 202 -6.02 -17.95 12.76
CA PRO A 202 -6.28 -18.97 13.76
C PRO A 202 -5.81 -18.49 15.14
N LEU A 203 -6.50 -18.95 16.19
CA LEU A 203 -5.98 -18.78 17.54
C LEU A 203 -4.65 -19.53 17.67
N PRO A 204 -3.64 -18.98 18.35
CA PRO A 204 -2.39 -19.70 18.58
C PRO A 204 -2.66 -21.00 19.34
N GLN A 205 -2.02 -22.10 18.92
CA GLN A 205 -2.26 -23.41 19.52
C GLN A 205 -1.99 -23.42 21.03
N SER A 206 -0.98 -22.68 21.49
CA SER A 206 -0.67 -22.52 22.92
C SER A 206 -1.83 -21.95 23.74
N GLU A 207 -2.64 -21.05 23.16
CA GLU A 207 -3.80 -20.47 23.84
C GLU A 207 -4.92 -21.51 23.96
N LEU A 208 -5.11 -22.35 22.94
CA LEU A 208 -6.07 -23.46 22.97
C LEU A 208 -5.66 -24.54 23.96
N ASP A 209 -4.36 -24.85 24.06
CA ASP A 209 -3.84 -25.87 24.96
C ASP A 209 -3.94 -25.43 26.43
N THR A 210 -3.73 -24.13 26.70
CA THR A 210 -3.72 -23.58 28.06
C THR A 210 -5.13 -23.25 28.57
N ASN A 211 -6.01 -22.75 27.70
CA ASN A 211 -7.35 -22.35 28.08
C ASN A 211 -8.41 -23.25 27.42
N GLN A 212 -8.84 -24.28 28.19
CA GLN A 212 -9.85 -25.24 27.73
C GLN A 212 -11.19 -24.59 27.36
N ALA A 213 -11.51 -23.39 27.87
CA ALA A 213 -12.72 -22.67 27.48
C ALA A 213 -12.68 -22.12 26.04
N LEU A 214 -11.52 -22.13 25.38
CA LEU A 214 -11.34 -21.74 23.98
C LEU A 214 -11.43 -22.92 23.00
N GLN A 215 -11.43 -24.15 23.50
CA GLN A 215 -11.62 -25.35 22.68
C GLN A 215 -13.11 -25.45 22.30
N LYS A 216 -13.39 -25.53 21.00
CA LYS A 216 -14.75 -25.61 20.45
C LYS A 216 -15.31 -27.02 20.45
#